data_AF-A0A9C9TRF2-F1
#
_entry.id   AF-A0A9C9TRF2-F1
#
_cell.length_a   1.000
_cell.length_b   1.000
_cell.length_c   1.000
_cell.angle_alpha   90.00
_cell.angle_beta   90.00
_cell.angle_gamma   90.00
#
_symmetry.space_group_name_H-M   'P 1'
#
loop_
_entity.id
_entity.type
_entity.pdbx_description
1 polymer ?
#
loop_
_entity_poly.entity_id
_entity_poly.type
_entity_poly.pdbx_seq_one_letter_code
_entity_poly.pdbx_strand_id
1 'polypeptide(L)'
;VAEAREIAKWADNIVVKIPASLEGVEATSVLAGENIKVNFTLCFTLNQAVLAAEAGATFISPFVGRLDDIGEDGMGVVVDIVEYLNYYQLPTQVIAASIRHPQHCLMAANIGAHIATVPYEVLLQMIRHPLTDIGIERFRNDWKKVMGREELL
;
A
#
# COMPACT_ATOMS: atom_id res chain seq x y z
N VAL A 1 -14.43 -18.92 -4.20
CA VAL A 1 -15.73 -18.18 -4.20
C VAL A 1 -16.55 -18.43 -2.93
N ALA A 2 -16.87 -19.68 -2.57
CA ALA A 2 -17.69 -19.95 -1.38
C ALA A 2 -17.14 -19.31 -0.09
N GLU A 3 -15.84 -19.46 0.16
CA GLU A 3 -15.16 -18.83 1.31
C GLU A 3 -15.24 -17.30 1.27
N ALA A 4 -15.02 -16.69 0.10
CA ALA A 4 -15.09 -15.24 -0.07
C ALA A 4 -16.47 -14.67 0.27
N ARG A 5 -17.54 -15.35 -0.15
CA ARG A 5 -18.93 -14.97 0.19
C ARG A 5 -19.20 -15.08 1.68
N GLU A 6 -18.59 -16.04 2.37
CA GLU A 6 -18.75 -16.19 3.81
C GLU A 6 -17.98 -15.09 4.56
N ILE A 7 -16.72 -14.86 4.19
CA ILE A 7 -15.88 -13.80 4.76
C ILE A 7 -16.49 -12.42 4.57
N ALA A 8 -17.10 -12.15 3.41
CA ALA A 8 -17.75 -10.87 3.11
C ALA A 8 -18.91 -10.54 4.05
N LYS A 9 -19.49 -11.51 4.77
CA LYS A 9 -20.56 -11.29 5.74
C LYS A 9 -20.06 -10.87 7.12
N TRP A 10 -18.77 -11.01 7.42
CA TRP A 10 -18.27 -10.74 8.78
C TRP A 10 -18.35 -9.26 9.15
N ALA A 11 -18.20 -8.34 8.18
CA ALA A 11 -18.40 -6.89 8.33
C ALA A 11 -18.45 -6.16 6.97
N ASP A 12 -19.13 -5.01 6.91
CA ASP A 12 -19.33 -4.22 5.68
C ASP A 12 -18.03 -3.66 5.06
N ASN A 13 -16.98 -3.52 5.86
CA ASN A 13 -15.69 -2.96 5.45
C ASN A 13 -14.68 -4.02 4.99
N ILE A 14 -15.09 -5.27 4.86
CA ILE A 14 -14.20 -6.36 4.43
C ILE A 14 -13.91 -6.27 2.93
N VAL A 15 -12.66 -6.57 2.61
CA VAL A 15 -12.15 -6.74 1.25
C VAL A 15 -11.48 -8.10 1.20
N VAL A 16 -12.00 -9.00 0.37
CA VAL A 16 -11.50 -10.37 0.29
C VAL A 16 -10.19 -10.38 -0.51
N LYS A 17 -9.13 -10.96 0.08
CA LYS A 17 -7.86 -11.14 -0.63
C LYS A 17 -7.88 -12.39 -1.48
N ILE A 18 -7.58 -12.25 -2.77
CA ILE A 18 -7.51 -13.35 -3.73
C ILE A 18 -6.12 -13.34 -4.38
N PRO A 19 -5.37 -14.46 -4.39
CA PRO A 19 -4.04 -14.50 -4.96
C PRO A 19 -4.05 -14.47 -6.50
N ALA A 20 -3.03 -13.85 -7.09
CA ALA A 20 -2.82 -13.81 -8.53
C ALA A 20 -2.63 -15.20 -9.13
N SER A 21 -3.67 -15.70 -9.80
CA SER A 21 -3.77 -17.02 -10.42
C SER A 21 -4.92 -17.01 -11.43
N LEU A 22 -5.01 -18.01 -12.31
CA LEU A 22 -6.12 -18.14 -13.26
C LEU A 22 -7.46 -18.23 -12.51
N GLU A 23 -7.55 -19.11 -11.53
CA GLU A 23 -8.72 -19.30 -10.68
C GLU A 23 -9.01 -18.04 -9.85
N GLY A 24 -7.97 -17.29 -9.49
CA GLY A 24 -8.08 -16.00 -8.81
C GLY A 24 -8.75 -14.95 -9.68
N VAL A 25 -8.42 -14.87 -10.97
CA VAL A 25 -9.06 -13.96 -11.94
C VAL A 25 -10.54 -14.33 -12.11
N GLU A 26 -10.84 -15.62 -12.31
CA GLU A 26 -12.22 -16.11 -12.41
C GLU A 26 -13.03 -15.81 -11.15
N ALA A 27 -12.47 -16.09 -9.97
CA ALA A 27 -13.11 -15.79 -8.70
C ALA A 27 -13.34 -14.29 -8.52
N THR A 28 -12.39 -13.45 -8.93
CA THR A 28 -12.50 -11.99 -8.87
C THR A 28 -13.66 -11.50 -9.74
N SER A 29 -13.78 -12.01 -10.96
CA SER A 29 -14.88 -11.66 -11.88
C SER A 29 -16.26 -12.00 -11.30
N VAL A 30 -16.41 -13.20 -10.73
CA VAL A 30 -17.66 -13.63 -10.07
C VAL A 30 -17.98 -12.73 -8.86
N LEU A 31 -17.00 -12.48 -7.99
CA LEU A 31 -17.20 -11.71 -6.76
C LEU A 31 -17.48 -10.23 -7.03
N ALA A 32 -16.81 -9.65 -8.04
CA ALA A 32 -17.05 -8.27 -8.48
C ALA A 32 -18.48 -8.10 -9.01
N GLY A 33 -18.99 -9.06 -9.79
CA GLY A 33 -20.38 -9.08 -10.25
C GLY A 33 -21.40 -9.19 -9.11
N GLU A 34 -20.98 -9.68 -7.95
CA GLU A 34 -21.78 -9.76 -6.72
C GLU A 34 -21.59 -8.54 -5.79
N ASN A 35 -20.85 -7.52 -6.24
CA ASN A 35 -20.45 -6.34 -5.45
C ASN A 35 -19.62 -6.67 -4.19
N ILE A 36 -18.93 -7.82 -4.18
CA ILE A 36 -17.98 -8.18 -3.12
C ILE A 36 -16.62 -7.59 -3.47
N LYS A 37 -16.09 -6.72 -2.61
CA LYS A 37 -14.80 -6.08 -2.82
C LYS A 37 -13.66 -7.09 -2.77
N VAL A 38 -12.79 -7.05 -3.78
CA VAL A 38 -11.63 -7.94 -3.90
C VAL A 38 -10.34 -7.13 -3.89
N ASN A 39 -9.37 -7.60 -3.11
CA ASN A 39 -7.98 -7.20 -3.20
C ASN A 39 -7.19 -8.33 -3.85
N PHE A 40 -6.80 -8.12 -5.11
CA PHE A 40 -5.98 -9.05 -5.87
C PHE A 40 -4.52 -8.96 -5.39
N THR A 41 -4.05 -9.99 -4.69
CA THR A 41 -2.78 -10.00 -3.94
C THR A 41 -1.78 -10.98 -4.54
N LEU A 42 -0.54 -11.01 -4.03
CA LEU A 42 0.58 -11.74 -4.67
C LEU A 42 0.76 -11.34 -6.15
N CYS A 43 0.56 -10.07 -6.47
CA CYS A 43 0.78 -9.53 -7.80
C CYS A 43 2.26 -9.13 -7.95
N PHE A 44 2.90 -9.56 -9.03
CA PHE A 44 4.33 -9.36 -9.27
C PHE A 44 4.62 -8.76 -10.66
N THR A 45 3.63 -8.69 -11.56
CA THR A 45 3.81 -8.16 -12.91
C THR A 45 2.62 -7.31 -13.35
N LEU A 46 2.83 -6.43 -14.34
CA LEU A 46 1.75 -5.67 -14.97
C LEU A 46 0.69 -6.59 -15.60
N ASN A 47 1.09 -7.69 -16.25
CA ASN A 47 0.14 -8.61 -16.88
C ASN A 47 -0.88 -9.19 -15.87
N GLN A 48 -0.44 -9.52 -14.66
CA GLN A 48 -1.34 -9.97 -13.59
C GLN A 48 -2.28 -8.86 -13.13
N ALA A 49 -1.79 -7.63 -13.02
CA ALA A 49 -2.57 -6.47 -12.63
C ALA A 49 -3.63 -6.10 -13.68
N VAL A 50 -3.30 -6.16 -14.97
CA VAL A 50 -4.23 -5.95 -16.09
C VAL A 50 -5.40 -6.92 -15.98
N LEU A 51 -5.12 -8.22 -15.85
CA LEU A 51 -6.18 -9.24 -15.70
C LEU A 51 -7.05 -9.01 -14.46
N ALA A 52 -6.45 -8.58 -13.35
CA ALA A 52 -7.17 -8.28 -12.13
C ALA A 52 -8.11 -7.08 -12.26
N ALA A 53 -7.63 -6.00 -12.89
CA ALA A 53 -8.39 -4.78 -13.13
C ALA A 53 -9.60 -5.07 -14.04
N GLU A 54 -9.38 -5.78 -15.15
CA GLU A 54 -10.43 -6.19 -16.09
C GLU A 54 -11.45 -7.16 -15.46
N ALA A 55 -11.00 -8.01 -14.53
CA ALA A 55 -11.90 -8.85 -13.74
C ALA A 55 -12.70 -8.08 -12.67
N GLY A 56 -12.48 -6.77 -12.49
CA GLY A 56 -13.22 -5.93 -11.56
C GLY A 56 -12.65 -5.93 -10.13
N ALA A 57 -11.36 -6.22 -9.94
CA ALA A 57 -10.72 -6.08 -8.64
C ALA A 57 -10.88 -4.65 -8.11
N THR A 58 -11.26 -4.51 -6.84
CA THR A 58 -11.32 -3.20 -6.16
C THR A 58 -9.90 -2.68 -5.90
N PHE A 59 -9.00 -3.59 -5.51
CA PHE A 59 -7.60 -3.27 -5.25
C PHE A 59 -6.66 -4.28 -5.91
N ILE A 60 -5.48 -3.82 -6.29
CA ILE A 60 -4.35 -4.67 -6.70
C ILE A 60 -3.18 -4.39 -5.75
N SER A 61 -2.61 -5.45 -5.18
CA SER A 61 -1.46 -5.38 -4.27
C SER A 61 -0.19 -5.93 -4.91
N PRO A 62 0.63 -5.10 -5.58
CA PRO A 62 1.98 -5.49 -5.98
C PRO A 62 2.89 -5.68 -4.75
N PHE A 63 3.70 -6.74 -4.74
CA PHE A 63 4.60 -7.07 -3.62
C PHE A 63 6.02 -6.59 -3.90
N VAL A 64 6.25 -5.29 -3.69
CA VAL A 64 7.48 -4.60 -4.12
C VAL A 64 8.74 -5.21 -3.48
N GLY A 65 8.73 -5.37 -2.15
CA GLY A 65 9.90 -5.86 -1.44
C GLY A 65 10.29 -7.29 -1.78
N ARG A 66 9.36 -8.12 -2.27
CA ARG A 66 9.68 -9.48 -2.72
C ARG A 66 10.31 -9.52 -4.11
N LEU A 67 10.02 -8.52 -4.95
CA LEU A 67 10.72 -8.33 -6.22
C LEU A 67 12.14 -7.84 -5.96
N ASP A 68 12.31 -6.89 -5.04
CA ASP A 68 13.64 -6.42 -4.63
C ASP A 68 14.51 -7.55 -4.06
N ASP A 69 13.91 -8.46 -3.26
CA ASP A 69 14.59 -9.63 -2.69
C ASP A 69 15.23 -10.54 -3.75
N ILE A 70 14.71 -10.53 -4.99
CA ILE A 70 15.24 -11.33 -6.12
C ILE A 70 16.02 -10.49 -7.14
N GLY A 71 16.29 -9.21 -6.84
CA GLY A 71 17.09 -8.31 -7.67
C GLY A 71 16.33 -7.60 -8.78
N GLU A 72 15.00 -7.58 -8.72
CA GLU A 72 14.15 -6.81 -9.63
C GLU A 72 13.77 -5.45 -9.00
N ASP A 73 13.38 -4.47 -9.82
CA ASP A 73 12.84 -3.20 -9.32
C ASP A 73 11.35 -3.38 -8.99
N GLY A 74 11.04 -3.59 -7.71
CA GLY A 74 9.67 -3.79 -7.25
C GLY A 74 8.79 -2.55 -7.40
N MET A 75 9.36 -1.35 -7.33
CA MET A 75 8.61 -0.11 -7.50
C MET A 75 8.31 0.18 -8.97
N GLY A 76 9.13 -0.32 -9.90
CA GLY A 76 8.86 -0.28 -11.34
C GLY A 76 7.50 -0.89 -11.69
N VAL A 77 7.15 -2.03 -11.07
CA VAL A 77 5.83 -2.66 -11.26
C VAL A 77 4.69 -1.75 -10.75
N VAL A 78 4.92 -0.98 -9.69
CA VAL A 78 3.90 -0.02 -9.19
C VAL A 78 3.69 1.11 -10.19
N VAL A 79 4.77 1.64 -10.80
CA VAL A 79 4.70 2.65 -11.85
C VAL A 79 3.82 2.15 -12.99
N ASP A 80 4.18 0.99 -13.54
CA ASP A 80 3.48 0.39 -14.68
C ASP A 80 1.97 0.23 -14.41
N ILE A 81 1.61 -0.25 -13.22
CA ILE A 81 0.21 -0.46 -12.84
C ILE A 81 -0.53 0.88 -12.71
N VAL A 82 0.06 1.87 -12.03
CA VAL A 82 -0.60 3.18 -11.85
C VAL A 82 -0.78 3.88 -13.19
N GLU A 83 0.23 3.87 -14.06
CA GLU A 83 0.14 4.43 -15.41
C GLU A 83 -0.95 3.76 -16.25
N TYR A 84 -1.03 2.43 -16.23
CA TYR A 84 -2.06 1.67 -16.92
C TYR A 84 -3.47 2.04 -16.43
N LEU A 85 -3.70 2.03 -15.10
CA LEU A 85 -5.01 2.33 -14.53
C LEU A 85 -5.44 3.77 -14.84
N ASN A 86 -4.51 4.73 -14.80
CA ASN A 86 -4.78 6.13 -15.13
C ASN A 86 -5.09 6.31 -16.62
N TYR A 87 -4.32 5.66 -17.51
CA TYR A 87 -4.53 5.75 -18.95
C TYR A 87 -5.92 5.27 -19.37
N TYR A 88 -6.35 4.12 -18.84
CA TYR A 88 -7.67 3.54 -19.13
C TYR A 88 -8.79 4.05 -18.20
N GLN A 89 -8.47 4.95 -17.27
CA GLN A 89 -9.41 5.52 -16.29
C GLN A 89 -10.17 4.44 -15.49
N LEU A 90 -9.46 3.38 -15.09
CA LEU A 90 -10.04 2.27 -14.36
C LEU A 90 -10.22 2.63 -12.87
N PRO A 91 -11.32 2.17 -12.24
CA PRO A 91 -11.62 2.51 -10.85
C PRO A 91 -10.82 1.71 -9.81
N THR A 92 -10.10 0.67 -10.26
CA THR A 92 -9.24 -0.15 -9.41
C THR A 92 -8.14 0.69 -8.77
N GLN A 93 -7.84 0.42 -7.51
CA GLN A 93 -6.82 1.16 -6.75
C GLN A 93 -5.59 0.30 -6.47
N VAL A 94 -4.43 0.95 -6.39
CA VAL A 94 -3.15 0.27 -6.12
C VAL A 94 -2.83 0.33 -4.63
N ILE A 95 -2.56 -0.83 -4.04
CA ILE A 95 -2.02 -0.97 -2.68
C ILE A 95 -0.55 -1.40 -2.81
N ALA A 96 0.39 -0.46 -2.70
CA ALA A 96 1.80 -0.80 -2.60
C ALA A 96 2.03 -1.66 -1.34
N ALA A 97 2.34 -2.94 -1.54
CA ALA A 97 2.44 -3.93 -0.49
C ALA A 97 3.84 -4.55 -0.41
N SER A 98 4.10 -5.30 0.66
CA SER A 98 5.44 -5.82 0.95
C SER A 98 6.50 -4.70 1.08
N ILE A 99 6.10 -3.56 1.65
CA ILE A 99 6.99 -2.43 1.97
C ILE A 99 8.08 -2.89 2.96
N ARG A 100 9.35 -2.54 2.69
CA ARG A 100 10.51 -2.94 3.51
C ARG A 100 11.14 -1.79 4.28
N HIS A 101 11.05 -0.56 3.78
CA HIS A 101 11.70 0.60 4.34
C HIS A 101 11.00 1.91 3.95
N PRO A 102 11.26 3.05 4.64
CA PRO A 102 10.57 4.32 4.39
C PRO A 102 10.68 4.82 2.95
N GLN A 103 11.77 4.48 2.24
CA GLN A 103 11.93 4.88 0.84
C GLN A 103 10.85 4.27 -0.08
N HIS A 104 10.36 3.06 0.17
CA HIS A 104 9.24 2.52 -0.62
C HIS A 104 7.95 3.30 -0.39
N CYS A 105 7.71 3.78 0.83
CA CYS A 105 6.55 4.63 1.13
C CYS A 105 6.61 5.95 0.35
N LEU A 106 7.79 6.58 0.32
CA LEU A 106 8.01 7.82 -0.44
C LEU A 106 7.83 7.59 -1.94
N MET A 107 8.43 6.52 -2.48
CA MET A 107 8.29 6.16 -3.89
C MET A 107 6.82 5.87 -4.24
N ALA A 108 6.11 5.06 -3.45
CA ALA A 108 4.70 4.76 -3.67
C ALA A 108 3.84 6.04 -3.69
N ALA A 109 4.08 6.97 -2.77
CA ALA A 109 3.38 8.26 -2.74
C ALA A 109 3.69 9.11 -3.99
N ASN A 110 4.96 9.19 -4.41
CA ASN A 110 5.37 9.96 -5.59
C ASN A 110 4.81 9.39 -6.89
N ILE A 111 4.69 8.06 -6.99
CA ILE A 111 4.12 7.38 -8.15
C ILE A 111 2.61 7.58 -8.25
N GLY A 112 1.94 7.85 -7.12
CA GLY A 112 0.49 7.95 -7.05
C GLY A 112 -0.20 6.61 -6.73
N ALA A 113 0.49 5.70 -6.04
CA ALA A 113 -0.19 4.55 -5.45
C ALA A 113 -1.25 5.05 -4.44
N HIS A 114 -2.45 4.47 -4.50
CA HIS A 114 -3.59 4.95 -3.72
C HIS A 114 -3.43 4.66 -2.22
N ILE A 115 -2.81 3.52 -1.90
CA ILE A 115 -2.62 3.03 -0.54
C ILE A 115 -1.21 2.42 -0.45
N ALA A 116 -0.56 2.54 0.71
CA ALA A 116 0.57 1.71 1.09
C ALA A 116 0.23 0.91 2.34
N THR A 117 0.46 -0.40 2.32
CA THR A 117 0.37 -1.23 3.54
C THR A 117 1.76 -1.40 4.14
N VAL A 118 1.97 -0.77 5.29
CA VAL A 118 3.31 -0.54 5.85
C VAL A 118 3.49 -1.35 7.14
N PRO A 119 4.60 -2.09 7.32
CA PRO A 119 4.94 -2.71 8.60
C PRO A 119 5.08 -1.66 9.70
N TYR A 120 4.69 -2.00 10.94
CA TYR A 120 4.71 -1.07 12.07
C TYR A 120 6.07 -0.40 12.30
N GLU A 121 7.15 -1.16 12.17
CA GLU A 121 8.51 -0.62 12.34
C GLU A 121 8.84 0.46 11.29
N VAL A 122 8.53 0.19 10.02
CA VAL A 122 8.74 1.16 8.93
C VAL A 122 7.90 2.42 9.16
N LEU A 123 6.66 2.27 9.61
CA LEU A 123 5.80 3.39 9.95
C LEU A 123 6.43 4.29 11.03
N LEU A 124 7.00 3.70 12.08
CA LEU A 124 7.71 4.46 13.12
C LEU A 124 9.01 5.10 12.61
N GLN A 125 9.69 4.48 11.64
CA GLN A 125 10.88 5.07 11.03
C GLN A 125 10.54 6.31 10.20
N MET A 126 9.38 6.35 9.53
CA MET A 126 8.97 7.46 8.66
C MET A 126 8.87 8.82 9.36
N ILE A 127 8.56 8.86 10.66
CA ILE A 127 8.44 10.12 11.42
C ILE A 127 9.76 10.58 12.03
N ARG A 128 10.80 9.74 12.04
CA ARG A 128 12.08 10.03 12.69
C ARG A 128 13.03 10.76 11.75
N HIS A 129 13.65 11.83 12.24
CA HIS A 129 14.72 12.52 11.51
C HIS A 129 15.70 13.18 12.50
N PRO A 130 17.03 12.97 12.40
CA PRO A 130 17.99 13.49 13.39
C PRO A 130 17.94 15.01 13.58
N LEU A 131 17.70 15.77 12.50
CA LEU A 131 17.58 17.24 12.61
C LEU A 131 16.30 17.66 13.33
N THR A 132 15.25 16.85 13.31
CA THR A 132 14.02 17.12 14.08
C THR A 132 14.33 16.99 15.57
N ASP A 133 15.01 15.92 15.96
CA ASP A 133 15.40 15.69 17.36
C ASP A 133 16.34 16.80 17.87
N ILE A 134 17.37 17.14 17.08
CA ILE A 134 18.30 18.24 17.38
C ILE A 134 17.55 19.57 17.49
N GLY A 135 16.60 19.83 16.59
CA GLY A 135 15.79 21.05 16.60
C GLY A 135 14.92 21.16 17.86
N ILE A 136 14.23 20.08 18.22
CA ILE A 136 13.41 20.01 19.45
C ILE A 136 14.27 20.27 20.68
N GLU A 137 15.44 19.63 20.76
CA GLU A 137 16.34 19.80 21.90
C GLU A 137 16.91 21.21 21.99
N ARG A 138 17.27 21.82 20.85
CA ARG A 138 17.70 23.22 20.81
C ARG A 138 16.60 24.16 21.31
N PHE A 139 15.36 23.97 20.85
CA PHE A 139 14.24 24.79 21.30
C PHE A 139 13.97 24.66 22.80
N ARG A 140 14.07 23.45 23.37
CA ARG A 140 13.98 23.23 24.82
C ARG A 140 15.06 23.97 25.59
N ASN A 141 16.30 23.90 25.11
CA ASN A 141 17.43 24.57 25.76
C ASN A 141 17.31 26.09 25.73
N ASP A 142 16.89 26.66 24.60
CA ASP A 142 16.69 28.11 24.49
C ASP A 142 15.50 28.59 25.35
N TRP A 143 14.43 27.79 25.45
CA TRP A 143 13.31 28.06 26.36
C TRP A 143 13.77 28.09 27.83
N LYS A 144 14.52 27.08 28.26
CA LYS A 144 15.04 26.96 29.62
C LYS A 144 15.92 28.16 30.01
N LYS A 145 16.73 28.69 29.08
CA LYS A 145 17.56 29.89 29.32
C LYS A 145 16.73 31.14 29.58
N VAL A 146 15.60 31.30 28.89
CA VAL A 146 14.74 32.50 29.01
C VAL A 146 13.79 32.40 30.21
N MET A 147 13.20 31.22 30.42
CA MET A 147 12.09 31.04 31.37
C MET A 147 12.51 30.39 32.70
N GLY A 148 13.73 29.84 32.80
CA GLY A 148 14.22 29.14 33.99
C GLY A 148 13.57 27.77 34.25
N ARG A 149 12.73 27.27 33.33
CA ARG A 149 12.02 25.99 33.42
C ARG A 149 11.92 25.32 32.05
N GLU A 150 11.75 24.00 32.03
CA GLU A 150 11.65 23.20 30.80
C GLU A 150 10.22 23.04 30.28
N GLU A 151 9.22 23.06 31.16
CA GLU A 151 7.82 22.87 30.78
C GLU A 151 7.16 24.21 30.36
N LEU A 152 6.22 24.10 29.42
CA LEU A 152 5.42 25.22 28.94
C LEU A 152 4.33 25.67 29.94
N LEU A 153 3.96 24.81 30.90
CA LEU A 153 2.97 25.08 31.95
C LEU A 153 3.63 25.43 33.28
#